data_AF-A0A2T6BYA3-F1
#
_entry.id   AF-A0A2T6BYA3-F1
#
_cell.length_a   1.000
_cell.length_b   1.000
_cell.length_c   1.000
_cell.angle_alpha   90.00
_cell.angle_beta   90.00
_cell.angle_gamma   90.00
#
_symmetry.space_group_name_H-M   'P 1'
#
loop_
_entity.id
_entity.type
_entity.pdbx_description
1 polymer ?
#
loop_
_entity_poly.entity_id
_entity_poly.type
_entity_poly.pdbx_seq_one_letter_code
_entity_poly.pdbx_strand_id
1 'polypeptide(L)'
;MEVTIGILGFIIVMIAVEYFFFHKRKEEKEEEKEEEYIDPLEVRFKATQKLSKEVQLDIENYILKANASDKLLFKDMTFSKYLAHLKETHNENLSDSLYERLRSLELTKSNSVFLIKSLEFQFSALLQIKNKMQLLDLLYSKRVALAESQH
;
A
#
# COMPACT_ATOMS: atom_id res chain seq x y z
N MET A 1 -3.30 20.20 -0.40
CA MET A 1 -4.25 19.30 -1.08
C MET A 1 -4.14 17.95 -0.41
N GLU A 2 -5.11 17.63 0.44
CA GLU A 2 -5.24 16.35 1.16
C GLU A 2 -5.86 15.32 0.21
N VAL A 3 -5.06 14.36 -0.27
CA VAL A 3 -5.55 13.20 -1.06
C VAL A 3 -5.29 11.89 -0.29
N THR A 4 -5.17 11.95 1.03
CA THR A 4 -4.50 10.90 1.80
C THR A 4 -5.35 9.70 2.21
N ILE A 5 -6.65 9.66 1.90
CA ILE A 5 -7.52 8.56 2.40
C ILE A 5 -8.28 7.83 1.26
N GLY A 6 -8.28 8.34 0.03
CA GLY A 6 -9.25 7.89 -0.98
C GLY A 6 -8.87 6.67 -1.83
N ILE A 7 -7.70 6.03 -1.67
CA ILE A 7 -7.14 5.19 -2.77
C ILE A 7 -6.59 3.85 -2.30
N LEU A 8 -7.18 3.23 -1.27
CA LEU A 8 -6.81 1.85 -0.92
C LEU A 8 -7.86 0.79 -1.29
N GLY A 9 -9.16 1.07 -1.35
CA GLY A 9 -10.17 0.01 -1.61
C GLY A 9 -10.36 -0.48 -3.05
N PHE A 10 -9.55 -0.06 -4.03
CA PHE A 10 -9.90 -0.24 -5.45
C PHE A 10 -9.67 -1.67 -6.00
N ILE A 11 -8.73 -2.43 -5.43
CA ILE A 11 -8.39 -3.78 -5.94
C ILE A 11 -9.49 -4.80 -5.58
N ILE A 12 -10.04 -4.74 -4.36
CA ILE A 12 -11.15 -5.61 -3.93
C ILE A 12 -12.40 -5.39 -4.80
N VAL A 13 -12.70 -4.14 -5.17
CA VAL A 13 -13.86 -3.81 -6.02
C VAL A 13 -13.73 -4.50 -7.39
N MET A 14 -12.52 -4.55 -7.97
CA MET A 14 -12.28 -5.25 -9.23
C MET A 14 -12.48 -6.76 -9.11
N ILE A 15 -11.98 -7.40 -8.04
CA ILE A 15 -12.21 -8.82 -7.81
C ILE A 15 -13.70 -9.11 -7.64
N ALA A 16 -14.44 -8.27 -6.92
CA ALA A 16 -15.87 -8.43 -6.76
C ALA A 16 -16.61 -8.32 -8.11
N VAL A 17 -16.22 -7.36 -8.96
CA VAL A 17 -16.76 -7.18 -10.31
C VAL A 17 -16.44 -8.39 -11.19
N GLU A 18 -15.18 -8.85 -11.25
CA GLU A 18 -14.82 -10.03 -12.03
C GLU A 18 -15.51 -11.29 -11.54
N TYR A 19 -15.53 -11.55 -10.22
CA TYR A 19 -16.24 -12.72 -9.69
C TYR A 19 -17.73 -12.69 -10.08
N PHE A 20 -18.35 -11.50 -10.07
CA PHE A 20 -19.73 -11.29 -10.48
C PHE A 20 -19.95 -11.48 -11.99
N PHE A 21 -19.03 -11.04 -12.85
CA PHE A 21 -19.13 -11.17 -14.30
C PHE A 21 -18.74 -12.58 -14.81
N PHE A 22 -17.70 -13.20 -14.25
CA PHE A 22 -17.20 -14.53 -14.65
C PHE A 22 -18.07 -15.67 -14.15
N HIS A 23 -18.73 -15.57 -12.98
CA HIS A 23 -19.76 -16.56 -12.61
C HIS A 23 -20.92 -16.61 -13.61
N LYS A 24 -21.12 -15.54 -14.39
CA LYS A 24 -22.15 -15.45 -15.43
C LYS A 24 -21.69 -15.94 -16.81
N ARG A 25 -20.40 -16.16 -17.01
CA ARG A 25 -19.78 -16.44 -18.31
C ARG A 25 -18.83 -17.64 -18.21
N LYS A 26 -19.36 -18.80 -17.82
CA LYS A 26 -18.71 -20.08 -18.14
C LYS A 26 -19.10 -20.44 -19.55
N GLU A 27 -18.23 -20.17 -20.51
CA GLU A 27 -17.95 -20.99 -21.70
C GLU A 27 -17.01 -20.22 -22.64
N GLU A 28 -16.09 -20.98 -23.23
CA GLU A 28 -15.07 -20.62 -24.24
C GLU A 28 -13.73 -20.08 -23.71
N LYS A 29 -12.74 -20.98 -23.76
CA LYS A 29 -11.32 -20.76 -23.46
C LYS A 29 -10.55 -20.56 -24.76
N GLU A 30 -9.65 -19.58 -24.79
CA GLU A 30 -8.53 -19.53 -25.73
C GLU A 30 -7.24 -19.69 -24.92
N GLU A 31 -6.47 -20.74 -25.26
CA GLU A 31 -5.15 -21.01 -24.69
C GLU A 31 -4.11 -20.13 -25.40
N GLU A 32 -3.56 -19.12 -24.70
CA GLU A 32 -2.35 -18.42 -25.13
C GLU A 32 -1.16 -18.78 -24.23
N LYS A 33 -0.04 -19.07 -24.90
CA LYS A 33 1.18 -19.68 -24.37
C LYS A 33 1.89 -18.85 -23.30
N GLU A 34 2.35 -19.54 -22.26
CA GLU A 34 3.30 -19.07 -21.26
C GLU A 34 4.68 -18.82 -21.91
N GLU A 35 5.04 -17.55 -22.09
CA GLU A 35 6.44 -17.13 -22.12
C GLU A 35 6.85 -16.72 -20.70
N GLU A 36 8.08 -17.05 -20.30
CA GLU A 36 8.70 -16.67 -19.03
C GLU A 36 8.91 -15.15 -18.98
N TYR A 37 7.81 -14.43 -18.76
CA TYR A 37 7.75 -13.00 -18.53
C TYR A 37 7.55 -12.83 -17.03
N ILE A 38 8.51 -12.20 -16.35
CA ILE A 38 8.27 -11.71 -15.00
C ILE A 38 7.06 -10.77 -15.10
N ASP A 39 5.91 -11.19 -14.57
CA ASP A 39 4.68 -10.44 -14.68
C ASP A 39 4.89 -9.05 -14.06
N PRO A 40 4.77 -7.94 -14.83
CA PRO A 40 4.88 -6.59 -14.33
C PRO A 40 3.92 -6.35 -13.16
N LEU A 41 2.79 -7.07 -13.11
CA LEU A 41 1.88 -7.04 -11.99
C LEU A 41 2.51 -7.62 -10.71
N GLU A 42 3.21 -8.77 -10.78
CA GLU A 42 3.89 -9.37 -9.63
C GLU A 42 4.91 -8.41 -9.01
N VAL A 43 5.81 -7.90 -9.86
CA VAL A 43 6.89 -7.01 -9.42
C VAL A 43 6.32 -5.77 -8.77
N ARG A 44 5.30 -5.16 -9.39
CA ARG A 44 4.64 -3.97 -8.86
C ARG A 44 3.90 -4.27 -7.56
N PHE A 45 3.22 -5.41 -7.47
CA PHE A 45 2.48 -5.81 -6.29
C PHE A 45 3.43 -6.00 -5.10
N LYS A 46 4.48 -6.82 -5.28
CA LYS A 46 5.46 -7.11 -4.22
C LYS A 46 6.26 -5.88 -3.81
N ALA A 47 6.63 -5.00 -4.75
CA ALA A 47 7.29 -3.74 -4.43
C ALA A 47 6.39 -2.83 -3.58
N THR A 48 5.10 -2.71 -3.94
CA THR A 48 4.11 -1.90 -3.20
C THR A 48 3.81 -2.49 -1.83
N GLN A 49 3.66 -3.81 -1.75
CA GLN A 49 3.49 -4.56 -0.51
C GLN A 49 4.66 -4.32 0.45
N LYS A 50 5.90 -4.44 -0.04
CA LYS A 50 7.11 -4.20 0.74
C LYS A 50 7.14 -2.75 1.26
N LEU A 51 6.92 -1.77 0.39
CA LEU A 51 6.92 -0.36 0.77
C LEU A 51 5.85 -0.06 1.82
N SER A 52 4.66 -0.65 1.71
CA SER A 52 3.59 -0.51 2.70
C SER A 52 4.03 -1.01 4.08
N LYS A 53 4.70 -2.18 4.16
CA LYS A 53 5.24 -2.71 5.42
C LYS A 53 6.34 -1.80 6.00
N GLU A 54 7.23 -1.29 5.16
CA GLU A 54 8.29 -0.36 5.59
C GLU A 54 7.70 0.93 6.19
N VAL A 55 6.69 1.52 5.55
CA VAL A 55 6.02 2.73 6.07
C VAL A 55 5.33 2.45 7.41
N GLN A 56 4.69 1.29 7.58
CA GLN A 56 4.10 0.89 8.86
C GLN A 56 5.17 0.84 9.96
N LEU A 57 6.33 0.23 9.69
CA LEU A 57 7.45 0.17 10.63
C LEU A 57 8.01 1.56 10.96
N ASP A 58 8.17 2.44 9.96
CA ASP A 58 8.64 3.81 10.18
C ASP A 58 7.70 4.58 11.13
N ILE A 59 6.38 4.42 10.95
CA ILE A 59 5.37 5.03 11.81
C ILE A 59 5.43 4.44 13.23
N GLU A 60 5.50 3.12 13.36
CA GLU A 60 5.61 2.44 14.66
C GLU A 60 6.84 2.90 15.43
N ASN A 61 8.00 2.92 14.78
CA ASN A 61 9.25 3.36 15.37
C ASN A 61 9.17 4.82 15.84
N TYR A 62 8.59 5.69 15.02
CA TYR A 62 8.41 7.10 15.40
C TYR A 62 7.45 7.27 16.58
N ILE A 63 6.33 6.53 16.62
CA ILE A 63 5.40 6.52 17.75
C ILE A 63 6.13 6.18 19.04
N LEU A 64 6.92 5.10 19.03
CA LEU A 64 7.68 4.63 20.19
C LEU A 64 8.73 5.66 20.62
N LYS A 65 9.52 6.15 19.67
CA LYS A 65 10.65 7.06 19.92
C LYS A 65 10.22 8.44 20.41
N ALA A 66 9.12 8.97 19.88
CA ALA A 66 8.69 10.35 20.12
C ALA A 66 7.40 10.47 20.97
N ASN A 67 6.93 9.36 21.55
CA ASN A 67 5.65 9.23 22.24
C ASN A 67 4.52 9.94 21.47
N ALA A 68 4.36 9.54 20.20
CA ALA A 68 3.59 10.29 19.21
C ALA A 68 2.23 9.66 18.85
N SER A 69 1.81 8.60 19.54
CA SER A 69 0.56 7.86 19.25
C SER A 69 -0.63 8.78 18.98
N ASP A 70 -0.89 9.71 19.90
CA ASP A 70 -2.07 10.57 19.87
C ASP A 70 -1.80 11.93 19.21
N LYS A 71 -0.58 12.15 18.72
CA LYS A 71 -0.23 13.36 17.97
C LYS A 71 -0.82 13.27 16.57
N LEU A 72 -1.20 14.41 16.02
CA LEU A 72 -1.72 14.53 14.67
C LEU A 72 -0.59 14.32 13.66
N LEU A 73 -0.76 13.33 12.77
CA LEU A 73 0.04 13.18 11.55
C LEU A 73 -0.58 14.02 10.42
N PHE A 74 -1.90 14.09 10.37
CA PHE A 74 -2.69 14.96 9.47
C PHE A 74 -3.75 15.71 10.28
N LYS A 75 -4.44 16.66 9.64
CA LYS A 75 -5.36 17.60 10.28
C LYS A 75 -6.35 16.94 11.26
N ASP A 76 -6.85 15.76 10.92
CA ASP A 76 -7.82 15.01 11.75
C ASP A 76 -7.43 13.54 11.99
N MET A 77 -6.14 13.22 11.87
CA MET A 77 -5.67 11.84 11.95
C MET A 77 -4.40 11.72 12.77
N THR A 78 -4.49 10.96 13.85
CA THR A 78 -3.34 10.65 14.71
C THR A 78 -2.43 9.60 14.07
N PHE A 79 -1.18 9.51 14.53
CA PHE A 79 -0.26 8.46 14.08
C PHE A 79 -0.85 7.06 14.30
N SER A 80 -1.43 6.80 15.49
CA SER A 80 -2.04 5.51 15.82
C SER A 80 -3.21 5.15 14.89
N LYS A 81 -4.11 6.10 14.64
CA LYS A 81 -5.25 5.90 13.73
C LYS A 81 -4.80 5.66 12.30
N TYR A 82 -3.81 6.42 11.83
CA TYR A 82 -3.27 6.22 10.48
C TYR A 82 -2.57 4.87 10.32
N LEU A 83 -1.77 4.46 11.32
CA LEU A 83 -1.12 3.15 11.31
C LEU A 83 -2.14 2.00 11.27
N ALA A 84 -3.20 2.09 12.08
CA ALA A 84 -4.26 1.09 12.07
C ALA A 84 -4.93 1.00 10.69
N HIS A 85 -5.27 2.15 10.10
CA HIS A 85 -5.82 2.22 8.75
C HIS A 85 -4.85 1.65 7.69
N LEU A 86 -3.56 1.94 7.79
CA LEU A 86 -2.56 1.43 6.86
C LEU A 86 -2.39 -0.10 6.94
N LYS A 87 -2.51 -0.68 8.14
CA LYS A 87 -2.49 -2.13 8.36
C LYS A 87 -3.72 -2.83 7.79
N GLU A 88 -4.90 -2.27 8.06
CA GLU A 88 -6.17 -2.77 7.53
C GLU A 88 -6.13 -2.79 5.99
N THR A 89 -5.81 -1.66 5.40
CA THR A 89 -5.74 -1.50 3.94
C THR A 89 -4.64 -2.34 3.30
N HIS A 90 -3.51 -2.56 3.98
CA HIS A 90 -2.48 -3.52 3.54
C HIS A 90 -3.02 -4.94 3.47
N ASN A 91 -3.72 -5.39 4.52
CA ASN A 91 -4.29 -6.73 4.57
C ASN A 91 -5.35 -6.94 3.47
N GLU A 92 -6.16 -5.91 3.23
CA GLU A 92 -7.20 -5.92 2.21
C GLU A 92 -6.65 -5.90 0.78
N ASN A 93 -5.62 -5.09 0.50
CA ASN A 93 -5.26 -4.72 -0.88
C ASN A 93 -3.84 -5.13 -1.28
N LEU A 94 -3.04 -5.60 -0.34
CA LEU A 94 -1.64 -5.99 -0.56
C LEU A 94 -1.27 -7.30 0.16
N SER A 95 -2.24 -8.09 0.62
CA SER A 95 -1.93 -9.39 1.24
C SER A 95 -1.45 -10.42 0.21
N ASP A 96 -0.64 -11.37 0.66
CA ASP A 96 -0.21 -12.48 -0.20
C ASP A 96 -1.43 -13.30 -0.67
N SER A 97 -2.44 -13.48 0.19
CA SER A 97 -3.67 -14.17 -0.17
C SER A 97 -4.41 -13.50 -1.34
N LEU A 98 -4.39 -12.16 -1.40
CA LEU A 98 -4.97 -11.42 -2.51
C LEU A 98 -4.15 -11.64 -3.78
N TYR A 99 -2.82 -11.61 -3.68
CA TYR A 99 -1.95 -11.83 -4.83
C TYR A 99 -2.14 -13.22 -5.44
N GLU A 100 -2.19 -14.27 -4.62
CA GLU A 100 -2.45 -15.63 -5.11
C GLU A 100 -3.83 -15.76 -5.78
N ARG A 101 -4.84 -15.04 -5.27
CA ARG A 101 -6.15 -14.93 -5.93
C ARG A 101 -6.05 -14.22 -7.28
N LEU A 102 -5.33 -13.11 -7.38
CA LEU A 102 -5.12 -12.40 -8.64
C LEU A 102 -4.36 -13.26 -9.65
N ARG A 103 -3.34 -14.00 -9.21
CA ARG A 103 -2.54 -14.90 -10.03
C ARG A 103 -3.34 -16.09 -10.56
N SER A 104 -4.33 -16.55 -9.81
CA SER A 104 -5.22 -17.65 -10.23
C SER A 104 -6.39 -17.21 -11.10
N LEU A 105 -6.59 -15.89 -11.29
CA LEU A 105 -7.55 -15.36 -12.25
C LEU A 105 -6.88 -15.29 -13.64
N GLU A 106 -7.62 -15.69 -14.67
CA GLU A 106 -7.26 -15.41 -16.07
C GLU A 106 -7.50 -13.92 -16.35
N LEU A 107 -6.57 -13.07 -15.91
CA LEU A 107 -6.67 -11.62 -16.06
C LEU A 107 -6.54 -11.24 -17.53
N THR A 108 -7.51 -10.48 -18.05
CA THR A 108 -7.36 -9.86 -19.37
C THR A 108 -6.26 -8.80 -19.33
N LYS A 109 -5.65 -8.51 -20.48
CA LYS A 109 -4.63 -7.43 -20.62
C LYS A 109 -5.12 -6.08 -20.07
N SER A 110 -6.39 -5.75 -20.27
CA SER A 110 -6.99 -4.52 -19.76
C SER A 110 -7.02 -4.50 -18.22
N ASN A 111 -7.35 -5.63 -17.61
CA ASN A 111 -7.41 -5.78 -16.16
C ASN A 111 -6.02 -5.66 -15.56
N SER A 112 -5.01 -6.31 -16.15
CA SER A 112 -3.62 -6.22 -15.69
C SER A 112 -3.08 -4.79 -15.76
N VAL A 113 -3.33 -4.06 -16.86
CA VAL A 113 -2.90 -2.65 -16.98
C VAL A 113 -3.55 -1.76 -15.93
N PHE A 114 -4.84 -1.97 -15.64
CA PHE A 114 -5.54 -1.21 -14.61
C PHE A 114 -4.97 -1.50 -13.21
N LEU A 115 -4.76 -2.78 -12.88
CA LEU A 115 -4.19 -3.19 -11.59
C LEU A 115 -2.78 -2.61 -11.40
N ILE A 116 -1.94 -2.66 -12.44
CA ILE A 116 -0.61 -2.04 -12.41
C ILE A 116 -0.71 -0.54 -12.12
N LYS A 117 -1.60 0.19 -12.79
CA LYS A 117 -1.79 1.64 -12.52
C LYS A 117 -2.28 1.91 -11.11
N SER A 118 -3.17 1.07 -10.57
CA SER A 118 -3.61 1.17 -9.19
C SER A 118 -2.46 0.99 -8.21
N LEU A 119 -1.60 0.00 -8.45
CA LEU A 119 -0.40 -0.25 -7.64
C LEU A 119 0.61 0.89 -7.75
N GLU A 120 0.82 1.45 -8.94
CA GLU A 120 1.70 2.62 -9.13
C GLU A 120 1.20 3.84 -8.36
N PHE A 121 -0.11 4.07 -8.33
CA PHE A 121 -0.70 5.12 -7.52
C PHE A 121 -0.46 4.88 -6.03
N GLN A 122 -0.76 3.67 -5.53
CA GLN A 122 -0.55 3.31 -4.14
C GLN A 122 0.92 3.44 -3.74
N PHE A 123 1.84 2.99 -4.59
CA PHE A 123 3.28 3.11 -4.38
C PHE A 123 3.71 4.57 -4.25
N SER A 124 3.24 5.45 -5.13
CA SER A 124 3.54 6.88 -5.07
C SER A 124 3.04 7.53 -3.78
N ALA A 125 1.81 7.20 -3.35
CA ALA A 125 1.25 7.68 -2.10
C ALA A 125 2.08 7.21 -0.90
N LEU A 126 2.43 5.92 -0.84
CA LEU A 126 3.25 5.36 0.22
C LEU A 126 4.64 5.99 0.28
N LEU A 127 5.25 6.29 -0.88
CA LEU A 127 6.56 6.93 -0.95
C LEU A 127 6.53 8.35 -0.36
N GLN A 128 5.45 9.10 -0.58
CA GLN A 128 5.28 10.42 0.04
C GLN A 128 5.23 10.32 1.57
N ILE A 129 4.56 9.30 2.10
CA ILE A 129 4.48 9.05 3.54
C ILE A 129 5.85 8.65 4.08
N LYS A 130 6.57 7.75 3.39
CA LYS A 130 7.93 7.34 3.76
C LYS A 130 8.85 8.56 3.91
N ASN A 131 8.86 9.44 2.90
CA ASN A 131 9.66 10.66 2.92
C ASN A 131 9.27 11.57 4.10
N LYS A 132 7.97 11.70 4.39
CA LYS A 132 7.48 12.48 5.54
C LYS A 132 7.96 11.88 6.87
N MET A 133 7.92 10.56 7.01
CA MET A 133 8.38 9.88 8.22
C MET A 133 9.89 10.05 8.43
N GLN A 134 10.68 9.91 7.37
CA GLN A 134 12.13 10.15 7.42
C GLN A 134 12.46 11.58 7.87
N LEU A 135 11.73 12.58 7.33
CA LEU A 135 11.90 13.97 7.74
C LEU A 135 11.52 14.18 9.22
N LEU A 136 10.41 13.60 9.66
CA LEU A 136 9.98 13.70 11.06
C LEU A 136 10.99 13.08 12.02
N ASP A 137 11.54 11.92 11.68
CA ASP A 137 12.55 11.25 12.51
C ASP A 137 13.86 12.05 12.57
N LEU A 138 14.29 12.62 11.45
CA LEU A 138 15.46 13.51 11.39
C LEU A 138 15.28 14.74 12.28
N LEU A 139 14.14 15.43 12.16
CA LEU A 139 13.83 16.63 12.94
C LEU A 139 13.75 16.32 14.44
N TYR A 140 13.13 15.19 14.79
CA TYR A 140 13.07 14.75 16.18
C TYR A 140 14.48 14.50 16.73
N SER A 141 15.31 13.74 16.01
CA SER A 141 16.68 13.41 16.42
C SER A 141 17.52 14.67 16.61
N LYS A 142 17.43 15.65 15.69
CA LYS A 142 18.11 16.93 15.81
C LYS A 142 17.66 17.72 17.05
N ARG A 143 16.36 17.71 17.35
CA ARG A 143 15.81 18.40 18.53
C ARG A 143 16.35 17.79 19.83
N VAL A 144 16.40 16.46 19.92
CA VAL A 144 16.93 15.76 21.10
C VAL A 144 18.40 16.10 21.32
N ALA A 145 19.23 16.01 20.27
CA ALA A 145 20.67 16.33 20.36
C ALA A 145 20.93 17.77 20.80
N LEU A 146 20.14 18.73 20.31
CA LEU A 146 20.25 20.13 20.74
C LEU A 146 19.92 20.31 22.23
N ALA A 147 18.90 19.63 22.74
CA ALA A 147 18.53 19.68 24.16
C ALA A 147 19.62 19.08 25.06
N GLU A 148 20.29 18.01 24.63
CA GLU A 148 21.39 17.39 25.37
C GLU A 148 22.65 18.27 25.41
N SER A 149 22.93 19.03 24.35
CA SER A 149 24.09 19.95 24.28
C SER A 149 23.98 21.21 25.15
N GLN A 150 22.80 21.46 25.74
CA GLN A 150 22.51 22.63 26.59
C GLN A 150 22.63 22.34 28.10
N HIS A 151 23.00 21.11 28.46
CA HIS A 151 23.24 20.64 29.83
C HIS A 151 24.70 20.24 30.03
#